data_AF-T2I941-F1
#
_entry.id   AF-T2I941-F1
#
_cell.length_a   1.000
_cell.length_b   1.000
_cell.length_c   1.000
_cell.angle_alpha   90.00
_cell.angle_beta   90.00
_cell.angle_gamma   90.00
#
_symmetry.space_group_name_H-M   'P 1'
#
loop_
_entity.id
_entity.type
_entity.pdbx_description
1 polymer ?
#
loop_
_entity_poly.entity_id
_entity_poly.type
_entity_poly.pdbx_seq_one_letter_code
_entity_poly.pdbx_strand_id
1 'polypeptide(L)' 'MPSENGVGNGASWCETIWTDTLGNKLAETIENSPIIYPYNYSYRYFPGPNSNTYVKWILKQANCDYRLRIKGIGQHY' A
#
# COMPACT_ATOMS: atom_id res chain seq x y z
N MET A 1 11.83 -11.44 -1.50
CA MET A 1 12.90 -10.42 -1.57
C MET A 1 13.18 -9.95 -0.15
N PRO A 2 14.44 -9.94 0.33
CA PRO A 2 14.74 -9.37 1.63
C PRO A 2 14.46 -7.86 1.63
N SER A 3 14.03 -7.32 2.77
CA SER A 3 13.75 -5.89 2.93
C SER A 3 15.06 -5.13 3.07
N GLU A 4 15.61 -4.61 1.98
CA GLU A 4 16.83 -3.82 2.02
C GLU A 4 16.50 -2.34 2.26
N ASN A 5 16.85 -1.86 3.47
CA ASN A 5 16.89 -0.46 3.92
C ASN A 5 15.86 0.48 3.29
N GLY A 6 14.58 0.22 3.57
CA GLY A 6 13.49 1.13 3.23
C GLY A 6 13.45 2.31 4.20
N VAL A 7 13.60 3.53 3.66
CA VAL A 7 13.36 4.85 4.31
C VAL A 7 13.57 4.93 5.83
N GLY A 8 14.71 5.50 6.22
CA GLY A 8 15.14 5.63 7.62
C GLY A 8 16.22 4.60 7.96
N ASN A 9 17.18 4.98 8.82
CA ASN A 9 18.35 4.15 9.16
C ASN A 9 18.01 2.97 10.11
N GLY A 10 16.77 2.50 10.11
CA GLY A 10 16.28 1.44 10.98
C GLY A 10 16.18 0.09 10.28
N ALA A 11 16.12 -0.98 11.06
CA ALA A 11 15.86 -2.31 10.53
C ALA A 11 14.51 -2.35 9.82
N SER A 12 14.51 -2.81 8.56
CA SER A 12 13.30 -3.12 7.82
C SER A 12 12.84 -4.54 8.15
N TRP A 13 11.53 -4.79 8.03
CA TRP A 13 10.98 -6.13 8.14
C TRP A 13 9.95 -6.38 7.03
N CYS A 14 9.80 -7.63 6.63
CA CYS A 14 8.69 -8.04 5.78
C CYS A 14 7.45 -8.22 6.65
N GLU A 15 6.43 -7.39 6.43
CA GLU A 15 5.17 -7.49 7.18
C GLU A 15 4.31 -8.64 6.65
N THR A 16 4.27 -8.85 5.34
CA THR A 16 3.50 -9.93 4.70
C THR A 16 3.95 -10.15 3.24
N ILE A 17 3.69 -11.35 2.72
CA ILE A 17 3.92 -11.73 1.32
C ILE A 17 2.63 -12.33 0.78
N TRP A 18 2.20 -11.88 -0.40
CA TRP A 18 1.07 -12.47 -1.12
C TRP A 18 1.56 -13.19 -2.35
N THR A 19 1.07 -14.41 -2.57
CA THR A 19 1.40 -15.26 -3.71
C THR A 19 0.14 -15.67 -4.48
N ASP A 20 0.33 -16.38 -5.57
CA ASP A 20 -0.73 -17.02 -6.37
C ASP A 20 -1.79 -16.01 -6.84
N THR A 21 -3.06 -16.42 -6.82
CA THR A 21 -4.19 -15.62 -7.29
C THR A 21 -4.28 -14.25 -6.63
N LEU A 22 -4.00 -14.16 -5.32
CA LEU A 22 -4.06 -12.88 -4.61
C LEU A 22 -2.88 -11.97 -4.97
N GLY A 23 -1.67 -12.54 -5.08
CA GLY A 23 -0.49 -11.82 -5.57
C GLY A 23 -0.70 -11.27 -6.98
N ASN A 24 -1.25 -12.07 -7.89
CA ASN A 24 -1.54 -11.66 -9.27
C ASN A 24 -2.57 -10.52 -9.32
N LYS A 25 -3.65 -10.59 -8.53
CA LYS A 25 -4.65 -9.53 -8.43
C LYS A 25 -4.07 -8.22 -7.90
N LEU A 26 -3.20 -8.31 -6.89
CA LEU A 26 -2.52 -7.13 -6.35
C LEU A 26 -1.60 -6.50 -7.40
N ALA A 27 -0.83 -7.31 -8.14
CA ALA A 27 0.02 -6.84 -9.22
C ALA A 27 -0.79 -6.12 -10.32
N GLU A 28 -1.84 -6.75 -10.83
CA GLU A 28 -2.74 -6.17 -11.83
C GLU A 28 -3.36 -4.85 -11.34
N THR A 29 -3.81 -4.80 -10.08
CA THR A 29 -4.38 -3.57 -9.49
C THR A 29 -3.35 -2.45 -9.42
N ILE A 30 -2.10 -2.76 -9.04
CA ILE A 30 -1.01 -1.78 -8.94
C ILE A 30 -0.62 -1.26 -10.34
N GLU A 31 -0.47 -2.15 -11.32
CA GLU A 31 -0.12 -1.80 -12.69
C GLU A 31 -1.16 -0.89 -13.35
N ASN A 32 -2.44 -1.11 -13.05
CA ASN A 32 -3.53 -0.26 -13.54
C ASN A 32 -3.74 1.03 -12.72
N SER A 33 -3.19 1.11 -11.51
CA SER A 33 -3.42 2.23 -10.58
C SER A 33 -3.13 3.63 -11.15
N PRO A 34 -2.16 3.87 -12.05
CA PRO A 34 -1.96 5.20 -12.65
C PRO A 34 -3.19 5.71 -13.43
N ILE A 35 -4.07 4.81 -13.85
CA ILE A 35 -5.30 5.15 -14.59
C ILE A 35 -6.49 5.27 -13.64
N ILE A 36 -6.61 4.36 -12.67
CA ILE A 36 -7.82 4.20 -11.85
C ILE A 36 -7.73 4.82 -10.44
N TYR A 37 -6.53 5.17 -9.96
CA TYR A 37 -6.36 5.80 -8.66
C TYR A 37 -6.74 7.29 -8.71
N PRO A 38 -7.69 7.77 -7.90
CA PRO A 38 -8.19 9.15 -8.02
C PRO A 38 -7.23 10.23 -7.54
N TYR A 39 -6.13 9.87 -6.87
CA TYR A 39 -5.22 10.82 -6.21
C TYR A 39 -3.79 10.77 -6.74
N ASN A 40 -3.57 10.39 -8.00
CA ASN A 40 -2.23 10.29 -8.61
C ASN A 40 -1.37 11.56 -8.46
N TYR A 41 -2.00 12.73 -8.45
CA TYR A 41 -1.32 14.03 -8.35
C TYR A 41 -1.63 14.76 -7.03
N SER A 42 -2.13 14.06 -6.03
CA SER A 42 -2.45 14.64 -4.72
C SER A 42 -1.74 13.87 -3.61
N TYR A 43 -0.95 14.60 -2.83
CA TYR A 43 -0.28 14.05 -1.65
C TYR A 43 -0.48 15.00 -0.47
N ARG A 44 -1.02 14.49 0.63
CA ARG A 44 -1.20 15.21 1.91
C ARG A 44 -0.67 14.35 3.03
N TYR A 45 0.19 14.91 3.85
CA TYR A 45 0.83 14.19 4.96
C TYR A 45 -0.21 13.56 5.92
N PHE A 46 -1.22 14.34 6.32
CA PHE A 46 -2.34 13.88 7.14
C PHE A 46 -3.60 14.72 6.83
N PRO A 47 -4.82 14.14 6.84
CA PRO A 47 -5.12 12.71 7.03
C PRO A 47 -4.82 11.84 5.79
N GLY A 48 -4.55 12.43 4.63
CA GLY A 48 -4.35 11.73 3.35
C GLY A 48 -4.93 12.54 2.20
N PRO A 49 -4.72 12.15 0.94
CA PRO A 49 -4.09 10.91 0.48
C PRO A 49 -2.56 10.89 0.66
N ASN A 50 -1.99 9.76 1.08
CA ASN A 50 -0.55 9.50 1.20
C ASN A 50 -0.21 8.04 0.81
N SER A 51 1.04 7.62 1.00
CA SER A 51 1.47 6.24 0.69
C SER A 51 0.70 5.18 1.46
N ASN A 52 0.35 5.40 2.74
CA ASN A 52 -0.43 4.46 3.54
C ASN A 52 -1.87 4.32 3.04
N THR A 53 -2.52 5.43 2.67
CA THR A 53 -3.89 5.40 2.13
C THR A 53 -3.93 4.79 0.74
N TYR A 54 -2.87 4.97 -0.06
CA TYR A 54 -2.71 4.30 -1.34
C TYR A 54 -2.64 2.78 -1.17
N VAL A 55 -1.79 2.27 -0.26
CA VAL A 55 -1.70 0.83 0.02
C VAL A 55 -3.06 0.28 0.47
N LYS A 56 -3.76 0.97 1.37
CA LYS A 56 -5.12 0.59 1.80
C LYS A 56 -6.09 0.54 0.62
N TRP A 57 -6.02 1.51 -0.29
CA TRP A 57 -6.87 1.54 -1.48
C TRP A 57 -6.59 0.35 -2.41
N ILE A 58 -5.31 0.01 -2.65
CA ILE A 58 -4.91 -1.17 -3.44
C ILE A 58 -5.46 -2.46 -2.83
N LEU A 59 -5.27 -2.66 -1.51
CA LEU A 59 -5.78 -3.84 -0.79
C LEU A 59 -7.30 -3.97 -0.93
N LYS A 60 -8.03 -2.84 -0.84
CA LYS A 60 -9.48 -2.80 -1.03
C LYS A 60 -9.89 -3.18 -2.47
N GLN A 61 -9.21 -2.65 -3.49
CA GLN A 61 -9.53 -2.97 -4.90
C GLN A 61 -9.27 -4.45 -5.22
N ALA A 62 -8.21 -5.03 -4.66
CA ALA A 62 -7.90 -6.45 -4.82
C ALA A 62 -8.78 -7.38 -3.96
N ASN A 63 -9.77 -6.84 -3.25
CA ASN A 63 -10.61 -7.57 -2.28
C ASN A 63 -9.80 -8.34 -1.22
N CYS A 64 -8.73 -7.71 -0.72
CA CYS A 64 -7.87 -8.24 0.33
C CYS A 64 -8.26 -7.65 1.69
N ASP A 65 -8.74 -8.47 2.63
CA ASP A 65 -9.12 -8.04 4.00
C ASP A 65 -7.90 -7.86 4.94
N TYR A 66 -6.74 -7.49 4.37
CA TYR A 66 -5.55 -7.24 5.16
C TYR A 66 -5.64 -5.86 5.85
N ARG A 67 -5.50 -5.85 7.18
CA ARG A 67 -5.54 -4.63 7.98
C ARG A 67 -4.15 -4.08 8.22
N LEU A 68 -3.90 -2.85 7.76
CA LEU A 68 -2.65 -2.14 8.04
C LEU A 68 -2.51 -1.87 9.55
N ARG A 69 -1.28 -1.96 10.06
CA ARG A 69 -0.96 -1.64 11.46
C ARG A 69 -1.19 -0.17 11.75
N ILE A 70 -1.57 0.13 13.00
CA ILE A 70 -1.86 1.47 13.51
C ILE A 70 -0.74 2.51 13.32
N LYS A 71 0.49 2.06 13.03
CA LYS A 71 1.63 2.92 12.72
C LYS A 71 1.53 3.63 11.36
N GLY A 72 0.57 3.25 10.50
CA GLY A 72 0.29 3.94 9.23
C GLY A 72 -0.43 5.27 9.45
N ILE A 73 0.32 6.36 9.68
CA ILE A 73 -0.24 7.71 9.80
C ILE A 73 -1.11 8.02 8.56
N GLY A 74 -2.36 8.46 8.81
CA GLY A 74 -3.32 8.80 7.76
C GLY A 74 -4.13 7.62 7.19
N GLN A 75 -3.93 6.38 7.62
CA GLN A 75 -4.66 5.22 7.09
C GLN A 75 -6.20 5.28 7.24
N HIS A 76 -6.75 6.21 8.02
CA HIS A 76 -8.20 6.35 8.25
C HIS A 76 -8.91 7.31 7.29
N TYR A 77 -8.17 7.94 6.37
CA TYR A 77 -8.76 8.57 5.17
C TYR A 77 -9.47 7.51 4.31
#